data_AF-A0A1V4TSR6-F1
#
_entry.id   AF-A0A1V4TSR6-F1
#
_cell.length_a   1.000
_cell.length_b   1.000
_cell.length_c   1.000
_cell.angle_alpha   90.00
_cell.angle_beta   90.00
_cell.angle_gamma   90.00
#
_symmetry.space_group_name_H-M   'P 1'
#
loop_
_entity.id
_entity.type
_entity.pdbx_description
1 polymer ?
#
loop_
_entity_poly.entity_id
_entity_poly.type
_entity_poly.pdbx_seq_one_letter_code
_entity_poly.pdbx_strand_id
1 'polypeptide(L)'
;MKLVLAMDLKGGFVVHGKSGQREEYRPLDWGCSPTAEPVGFVKAIAPKYLYIADLDRIGRTGSHDRVVRECARQVSGCFIDRGCRSPEDLLDGYHITNVIGTETAGSVLSLYDGGFLSLDLKAGRVIPSGCDPAGMLRQANSWKFSGCIILNIAAVGTGQGLDREILESLRSSYHGTLFWGGGVAAPDDLAMLCDAGFDGAIIATALHHGKIPLAWIRRGRVC
;
A
#
# COMPACT_ATOMS: atom_id res chain seq x y z
N MET A 1 -14.37 -4.41 -5.79
CA MET A 1 -12.97 -4.17 -5.37
C MET A 1 -12.71 -2.67 -5.14
N LYS A 2 -12.03 -2.31 -4.04
CA LYS A 2 -11.57 -0.93 -3.73
C LYS A 2 -10.33 -0.57 -4.55
N LEU A 3 -10.22 0.68 -4.97
CA LEU A 3 -8.99 1.23 -5.55
C LEU A 3 -8.40 2.27 -4.60
N VAL A 4 -7.16 2.04 -4.20
CA VAL A 4 -6.42 2.86 -3.23
C VAL A 4 -5.23 3.49 -3.95
N LEU A 5 -5.09 4.81 -3.86
CA LEU A 5 -3.91 5.49 -4.39
C LEU A 5 -2.72 5.25 -3.47
N ALA A 6 -1.58 4.80 -3.98
CA ALA A 6 -0.32 4.77 -3.23
C ALA A 6 0.41 6.12 -3.35
N MET A 7 0.97 6.56 -2.23
CA MET A 7 1.75 7.79 -2.11
C MET A 7 2.94 7.56 -1.17
N ASP A 8 4.15 7.65 -1.70
CA ASP A 8 5.37 7.53 -0.89
C ASP A 8 5.85 8.93 -0.47
N LEU A 9 6.21 9.11 0.81
CA LEU A 9 6.70 10.38 1.35
C LEU A 9 8.17 10.29 1.74
N LYS A 10 8.99 11.21 1.23
CA LYS A 10 10.42 11.34 1.59
C LYS A 10 10.83 12.81 1.53
N GLY A 11 11.52 13.31 2.56
CA GLY A 11 12.06 14.67 2.60
C GLY A 11 11.00 15.76 2.42
N GLY A 12 9.77 15.53 2.88
CA GLY A 12 8.65 16.48 2.78
C GLY A 12 7.89 16.47 1.45
N PHE A 13 8.23 15.57 0.51
CA PHE A 13 7.59 15.49 -0.81
C PHE A 13 6.96 14.12 -1.06
N VAL A 14 5.95 14.11 -1.93
CA VAL A 14 5.51 12.90 -2.63
C VAL A 14 6.60 12.51 -3.59
N VAL A 15 7.12 11.30 -3.43
CA VAL A 15 8.21 10.78 -4.25
C VAL A 15 7.77 9.58 -5.04
N HIS A 16 8.51 9.31 -6.11
CA HIS A 16 8.40 8.11 -6.89
C HIS A 16 9.78 7.49 -7.08
N GLY A 17 9.84 6.17 -7.05
CA GLY A 17 11.02 5.43 -7.48
C GLY A 17 10.70 4.01 -7.88
N LYS A 18 11.75 3.27 -8.20
CA LYS A 18 11.64 1.96 -8.83
C LYS A 18 12.16 0.86 -7.90
N SER A 19 11.37 -0.21 -7.78
CA SER A 19 11.80 -1.49 -7.19
C SER A 19 12.43 -1.40 -5.79
N GLY A 20 11.95 -0.49 -4.94
CA GLY A 20 12.39 -0.38 -3.54
C GLY A 20 13.78 0.26 -3.34
N GLN A 21 14.37 0.85 -4.38
CA GLN A 21 15.66 1.56 -4.28
C GLN A 21 15.46 2.97 -3.71
N ARG A 22 15.17 3.04 -2.41
CA ARG A 22 14.71 4.27 -1.71
C ARG A 22 15.66 5.47 -1.87
N GLU A 23 16.95 5.25 -2.14
CA GLU A 23 17.92 6.33 -2.36
C GLU A 23 17.73 7.06 -3.69
N GLU A 24 17.14 6.41 -4.69
CA GLU A 24 16.93 6.97 -6.02
C GLU A 24 15.59 7.72 -6.15
N TYR A 25 14.78 7.70 -5.10
CA TYR A 25 13.43 8.28 -5.13
C TYR A 25 13.52 9.79 -5.32
N ARG A 26 12.73 10.30 -6.28
CA ARG A 26 12.67 11.74 -6.63
C ARG A 26 11.25 12.27 -6.44
N PRO A 27 11.09 13.58 -6.17
CA PRO A 27 9.78 14.21 -6.17
C PRO A 27 8.99 13.85 -7.43
N LEU A 28 7.72 13.50 -7.26
CA LEU A 28 6.83 13.13 -8.36
C LEU A 28 6.29 14.41 -9.03
N ASP A 29 7.04 14.91 -10.01
CA ASP A 29 6.78 16.14 -10.76
C ASP A 29 6.08 15.92 -12.11
N TRP A 30 5.58 14.70 -12.35
CA TRP A 30 4.89 14.29 -13.57
C TRP A 30 3.60 13.51 -13.28
N GLY A 31 2.77 13.31 -14.30
CA GLY A 31 1.53 12.53 -14.21
C GLY A 31 0.33 13.38 -13.80
N CYS A 32 -0.51 12.86 -12.88
CA CYS A 32 -1.82 13.44 -12.58
C CYS A 32 -1.85 14.64 -11.62
N SER A 33 -0.72 15.03 -11.03
CA SER A 33 -0.63 16.16 -10.09
C SER A 33 0.35 17.22 -10.60
N PRO A 34 0.03 18.52 -10.51
CA PRO A 34 0.96 19.60 -10.86
C PRO A 34 1.98 19.91 -9.74
N THR A 35 1.93 19.20 -8.61
CA THR A 35 2.81 19.42 -7.45
C THR A 35 3.16 18.10 -6.78
N ALA A 36 4.36 18.05 -6.20
CA ALA A 36 4.80 16.98 -5.32
C ALA A 36 4.59 17.30 -3.82
N GLU A 37 4.01 18.46 -3.48
CA GLU A 37 3.65 18.76 -2.09
C GLU A 37 2.47 17.87 -1.66
N PRO A 38 2.55 17.13 -0.52
CA PRO A 38 1.60 16.06 -0.20
C PRO A 38 0.12 16.49 -0.15
N VAL A 39 -0.20 17.60 0.50
CA VAL A 39 -1.59 18.06 0.66
C VAL A 39 -2.16 18.48 -0.70
N GLY A 40 -1.39 19.22 -1.47
CA GLY A 40 -1.72 19.66 -2.83
C GLY A 40 -1.84 18.48 -3.81
N PHE A 41 -1.00 17.47 -3.67
CA PHE A 41 -1.04 16.25 -4.48
C PHE A 41 -2.34 15.47 -4.26
N VAL A 42 -2.72 15.25 -2.99
CA VAL A 42 -3.99 14.60 -2.65
C VAL A 42 -5.17 15.42 -3.15
N LYS A 43 -5.12 16.75 -3.03
CA LYS A 43 -6.18 17.64 -3.52
C LYS A 43 -6.33 17.59 -5.04
N ALA A 44 -5.24 17.53 -5.79
CA ALA A 44 -5.27 17.49 -7.26
C ALA A 44 -5.87 16.18 -7.80
N ILE A 45 -5.46 15.05 -7.21
CA ILE A 45 -5.92 13.72 -7.63
C ILE A 45 -7.33 13.44 -7.09
N ALA A 46 -7.63 13.90 -5.88
CA ALA A 46 -8.86 13.66 -5.12
C ALA A 46 -9.22 12.16 -4.99
N PRO A 47 -8.29 11.30 -4.53
CA PRO A 47 -8.55 9.87 -4.38
C PRO A 47 -9.58 9.62 -3.27
N LYS A 48 -10.43 8.60 -3.43
CA LYS A 48 -11.35 8.20 -2.34
C LYS A 48 -10.61 7.51 -1.20
N TYR A 49 -9.63 6.68 -1.52
CA TYR A 49 -8.82 5.93 -0.57
C TYR A 49 -7.34 6.15 -0.86
N LEU A 50 -6.55 6.27 0.20
CA LEU A 50 -5.13 6.58 0.12
C LEU A 50 -4.35 5.55 0.92
N TYR A 51 -3.20 5.14 0.40
CA TYR A 51 -2.15 4.40 1.07
C TYR A 51 -0.91 5.30 1.10
N ILE A 52 -0.33 5.50 2.26
CA ILE A 52 0.86 6.31 2.45
C ILE A 52 1.97 5.44 3.01
N ALA A 53 3.16 5.50 2.41
CA ALA A 53 4.39 5.02 3.03
C ALA A 53 5.25 6.22 3.48
N ASP A 54 5.41 6.40 4.79
CA ASP A 54 6.30 7.40 5.36
C ASP A 54 7.74 6.86 5.38
N LEU A 55 8.47 7.08 4.28
CA LEU A 55 9.82 6.53 4.11
C LEU A 55 10.83 7.14 5.08
N ASP A 56 10.64 8.38 5.52
CA ASP A 56 11.51 9.02 6.50
C ASP A 56 11.29 8.42 7.90
N ARG A 57 10.04 8.10 8.27
CA ARG A 57 9.75 7.43 9.55
C ARG A 57 10.23 5.99 9.56
N ILE A 58 10.02 5.27 8.45
CA ILE A 58 10.55 3.90 8.25
C ILE A 58 12.09 3.93 8.30
N GLY A 59 12.72 4.91 7.66
CA GLY A 59 14.16 5.12 7.60
C GLY A 59 14.77 5.76 8.85
N ARG A 60 13.96 6.17 9.83
CA ARG A 60 14.37 6.85 11.07
C ARG A 60 15.10 8.18 10.85
N THR A 61 14.76 8.88 9.77
CA THR A 61 15.32 10.20 9.43
C THR A 61 14.36 11.36 9.71
N GLY A 62 13.08 11.06 9.96
CA GLY A 62 12.07 12.08 10.22
C GLY A 62 10.68 11.48 10.44
N SER A 63 9.66 12.33 10.34
CA SER A 63 8.24 11.93 10.43
C SER A 63 7.37 12.91 9.65
N HIS A 64 6.36 12.40 8.96
CA HIS A 64 5.37 13.17 8.22
C HIS A 64 3.99 13.20 8.91
N ASP A 65 3.90 12.86 10.20
CA ASP A 65 2.63 12.69 10.94
C ASP A 65 1.63 13.85 10.79
N ARG A 66 2.11 15.10 10.76
CA ARG A 66 1.25 16.27 10.58
C ARG A 66 0.60 16.25 9.20
N VAL A 67 1.41 16.07 8.15
CA VAL A 67 0.95 16.06 6.76
C VAL A 67 0.07 14.85 6.47
N VAL A 68 0.37 13.69 7.07
CA VAL A 68 -0.44 12.47 6.97
C VAL A 68 -1.86 12.74 7.50
N ARG A 69 -1.99 13.37 8.68
CA ARG A 69 -3.31 13.73 9.23
C ARG A 69 -4.04 14.77 8.37
N GLU A 70 -3.33 15.70 7.75
CA GLU A 70 -3.92 16.67 6.82
C GLU A 70 -4.43 16.00 5.53
N CYS A 71 -3.68 15.03 5.00
CA CYS A 71 -4.09 14.23 3.84
C CYS A 71 -5.29 13.32 4.18
N ALA A 72 -5.25 12.63 5.32
CA ALA A 72 -6.28 11.69 5.74
C ALA A 72 -7.67 12.34 5.87
N ARG A 73 -7.74 13.62 6.27
CA ARG A 73 -8.99 14.39 6.35
C ARG A 73 -9.63 14.67 4.99
N GLN A 74 -8.90 14.57 3.89
CA GLN A 74 -9.39 14.85 2.54
C GLN A 74 -9.94 13.61 1.82
N VAL A 75 -9.71 12.42 2.37
CA VAL A 75 -10.08 11.13 1.76
C VAL A 75 -11.05 10.38 2.66
N SER A 76 -11.70 9.33 2.17
CA SER A 76 -12.63 8.50 2.98
C SER A 76 -11.94 7.39 3.78
N GLY A 77 -10.64 7.17 3.55
CA GLY A 77 -9.83 6.18 4.26
C GLY A 77 -8.36 6.31 3.87
N CYS A 78 -7.48 6.29 4.87
CA CYS A 78 -6.05 6.46 4.73
C CYS A 78 -5.33 5.32 5.45
N PHE A 79 -4.71 4.43 4.69
CA PHE A 79 -3.81 3.39 5.18
C PHE A 79 -2.42 4.02 5.32
N ILE A 80 -1.79 3.94 6.48
CA ILE A 80 -0.46 4.52 6.72
C ILE A 80 0.52 3.44 7.17
N ASP A 81 1.54 3.21 6.37
CA ASP A 81 2.76 2.53 6.80
C ASP A 81 3.79 3.56 7.21
N ARG A 82 4.20 3.48 8.48
CA ARG A 82 5.22 4.33 9.07
C ARG A 82 6.29 3.52 9.82
N GLY A 83 6.36 2.21 9.57
CA GLY A 83 7.31 1.32 10.24
C GLY A 83 7.07 1.20 11.74
N CYS A 84 5.82 0.92 12.15
CA CYS A 84 5.47 0.68 13.56
C CYS A 84 6.20 -0.57 14.08
N ARG A 85 6.92 -0.41 15.21
CA ARG A 85 7.67 -1.48 15.88
C ARG A 85 6.96 -1.95 17.15
N SER A 86 6.05 -1.14 17.66
CA SER A 86 5.18 -1.48 18.78
C SER A 86 3.84 -0.73 18.68
N PRO A 87 2.80 -1.13 19.42
CA PRO A 87 1.50 -0.45 19.41
C PRO A 87 1.55 1.04 19.75
N GLU A 88 2.57 1.50 20.48
CA GLU A 88 2.77 2.90 20.82
C GLU A 88 3.20 3.75 19.61
N ASP A 89 3.69 3.13 18.53
CA ASP A 89 4.01 3.82 17.27
C ASP A 89 2.77 4.09 16.40
N LEU A 90 1.58 3.63 16.80
CA LEU A 90 0.37 3.83 16.02
C LEU A 90 0.03 5.31 15.91
N LEU A 91 -0.39 5.73 14.72
CA LEU A 91 -0.80 7.10 14.45
C LEU A 91 -2.32 7.22 14.63
N ASP A 92 -2.74 8.03 15.58
CA ASP A 92 -4.15 8.40 15.74
C ASP A 92 -4.55 9.52 14.78
N GLY A 93 -5.76 9.38 14.22
CA GLY A 93 -6.38 10.42 13.43
C GLY A 93 -7.65 9.97 12.72
N TYR A 94 -8.41 10.95 12.25
CA TYR A 94 -9.62 10.69 11.48
C TYR A 94 -9.30 10.01 10.16
N HIS A 95 -10.05 8.95 9.81
CA HIS A 95 -9.85 8.11 8.63
C HIS A 95 -8.51 7.36 8.56
N ILE A 96 -7.70 7.36 9.62
CA ILE A 96 -6.41 6.67 9.63
C ILE A 96 -6.61 5.20 9.99
N THR A 97 -5.99 4.32 9.23
CA THR A 97 -5.79 2.90 9.53
C THR A 97 -4.30 2.60 9.43
N ASN A 98 -3.70 2.20 10.55
CA ASN A 98 -2.27 1.89 10.57
C ASN A 98 -2.00 0.58 9.82
N VAL A 99 -0.88 0.56 9.12
CA VAL A 99 -0.33 -0.59 8.41
C VAL A 99 0.92 -1.06 9.15
N ILE A 100 0.94 -2.33 9.49
CA ILE A 100 1.96 -2.97 10.30
C ILE A 100 2.74 -3.92 9.37
N GLY A 101 3.96 -3.54 9.01
CA GLY A 101 4.85 -4.36 8.17
C GLY A 101 5.45 -5.53 8.94
N THR A 102 5.49 -6.71 8.32
CA THR A 102 6.13 -7.90 8.90
C THR A 102 7.61 -7.69 9.20
N GLU A 103 8.32 -6.85 8.43
CA GLU A 103 9.75 -6.57 8.64
C GLU A 103 10.04 -5.73 9.87
N THR A 104 9.05 -4.97 10.34
CA THR A 104 9.24 -3.97 11.39
C THR A 104 8.67 -4.43 12.74
N ALA A 105 7.56 -5.17 12.72
CA ALA A 105 6.88 -5.67 13.91
C ALA A 105 7.26 -7.10 14.33
N GLY A 106 7.86 -7.93 13.47
CA GLY A 106 8.46 -9.22 13.85
C GLY A 106 7.61 -10.09 14.80
N SER A 107 8.11 -10.34 16.02
CA SER A 107 7.46 -11.18 17.04
C SER A 107 6.30 -10.54 17.80
N VAL A 108 6.08 -9.22 17.64
CA VAL A 108 5.04 -8.49 18.36
C VAL A 108 3.76 -8.28 17.55
N LEU A 109 3.63 -8.92 16.39
CA LEU A 109 2.43 -8.84 15.54
C LEU A 109 1.14 -9.19 16.30
N SER A 110 1.22 -10.13 17.25
CA SER A 110 0.09 -10.53 18.09
C SER A 110 -0.33 -9.49 19.13
N LEU A 111 0.49 -8.46 19.39
CA LEU A 111 0.19 -7.39 20.35
C LEU A 111 -0.69 -6.28 19.75
N TYR A 112 -0.84 -6.25 18.43
CA TYR A 112 -1.68 -5.26 17.76
C TYR A 112 -3.15 -5.68 17.82
N ASP A 113 -4.00 -4.81 18.34
CA ASP A 113 -5.44 -5.02 18.47
C ASP A 113 -6.24 -4.49 17.26
N GLY A 114 -5.57 -4.10 16.17
CA GLY A 114 -6.20 -3.61 14.95
C GLY A 114 -5.21 -3.15 13.88
N GLY A 115 -5.73 -2.53 12.83
CA GLY A 115 -4.94 -2.09 11.67
C GLY A 115 -4.89 -3.14 10.55
N PHE A 116 -4.01 -2.92 9.58
CA PHE A 116 -3.76 -3.84 8.48
C PHE A 116 -2.35 -4.41 8.59
N LEU A 117 -2.20 -5.70 8.30
CA LEU A 117 -0.89 -6.33 8.17
C LEU A 117 -0.34 -6.12 6.75
N SER A 118 0.90 -5.64 6.59
CA SER A 118 1.57 -5.60 5.28
C SER A 118 2.59 -6.73 5.14
N LEU A 119 2.52 -7.44 4.02
CA LEU A 119 3.48 -8.44 3.59
C LEU A 119 4.21 -7.93 2.36
N ASP A 120 5.48 -7.60 2.53
CA ASP A 120 6.34 -7.21 1.42
C ASP A 120 6.91 -8.45 0.75
N LEU A 121 6.66 -8.59 -0.56
CA LEU A 121 7.12 -9.72 -1.36
C LEU A 121 8.26 -9.31 -2.30
N LYS A 122 9.29 -10.14 -2.34
CA LYS A 122 10.36 -10.08 -3.35
C LYS A 122 10.63 -11.49 -3.86
N ALA A 123 10.56 -11.68 -5.18
CA ALA A 123 10.73 -12.98 -5.83
C ALA A 123 9.86 -14.10 -5.19
N GLY A 124 8.59 -13.79 -4.90
CA GLY A 124 7.63 -14.75 -4.34
C GLY A 124 7.80 -15.08 -2.85
N ARG A 125 8.74 -14.44 -2.14
CA ARG A 125 8.99 -14.66 -0.71
C ARG A 125 8.75 -13.39 0.10
N VAL A 126 8.28 -13.56 1.33
CA VAL A 126 8.15 -12.46 2.30
C VAL A 126 9.54 -11.97 2.68
N ILE A 127 9.78 -10.67 2.67
CA ILE A 127 11.02 -10.07 3.17
C ILE A 127 10.85 -9.47 4.56
N PRO A 128 11.89 -9.51 5.42
CA PRO A 128 13.21 -10.12 5.22
C PRO A 128 13.24 -11.62 5.57
N SER A 129 12.14 -12.19 6.08
CA SER A 129 12.12 -13.55 6.66
C SER A 129 12.38 -14.68 5.66
N GLY A 130 12.14 -14.44 4.37
CA GLY A 130 12.19 -15.45 3.31
C GLY A 130 11.03 -16.46 3.36
N CYS A 131 10.05 -16.25 4.24
CA CYS A 131 8.96 -17.19 4.44
C CYS A 131 8.00 -17.24 3.25
N ASP A 132 7.25 -18.34 3.19
CA ASP A 132 6.12 -18.50 2.28
C ASP A 132 4.98 -17.53 2.64
N PRO A 133 4.53 -16.67 1.71
CA PRO A 133 3.47 -15.71 1.99
C PRO A 133 2.13 -16.37 2.33
N ALA A 134 1.80 -17.51 1.72
CA ALA A 134 0.59 -18.24 2.03
C ALA A 134 0.59 -18.75 3.49
N GLY A 135 1.73 -19.24 3.97
CA GLY A 135 1.93 -19.58 5.39
C GLY A 135 1.73 -18.40 6.34
N MET A 136 2.27 -17.23 6.02
CA MET A 136 2.08 -16.01 6.83
C MET A 136 0.61 -15.57 6.86
N LEU A 137 -0.06 -15.61 5.71
CA LEU A 137 -1.49 -15.31 5.60
C LEU A 137 -2.36 -16.26 6.42
N ARG A 138 -2.02 -17.55 6.47
CA ARG A 138 -2.71 -18.52 7.33
C ARG A 138 -2.61 -18.14 8.80
N GLN A 139 -1.43 -17.71 9.25
CA GLN A 139 -1.22 -17.22 10.61
C GLN A 139 -2.01 -15.92 10.86
N ALA A 140 -2.07 -15.01 9.89
CA ALA A 140 -2.80 -13.75 10.01
C ALA A 140 -4.30 -13.93 10.28
N ASN A 141 -4.91 -15.07 9.92
CA ASN A 141 -6.30 -15.37 10.26
C ASN A 141 -6.54 -15.47 11.78
N SER A 142 -5.51 -15.72 12.60
CA SER A 142 -5.65 -15.80 14.07
C SER A 142 -5.32 -14.48 14.78
N TRP A 143 -4.93 -13.45 14.03
CA TRP A 143 -4.60 -12.12 14.56
C TRP A 143 -5.78 -11.15 14.44
N LYS A 144 -5.71 -10.04 15.17
CA LYS A 144 -6.80 -9.04 15.25
C LYS A 144 -6.75 -7.98 14.13
N PHE A 145 -5.95 -8.20 13.10
CA PHE A 145 -5.90 -7.29 11.96
C PHE A 145 -7.23 -7.28 11.19
N SER A 146 -7.63 -6.11 10.73
CA SER A 146 -8.85 -5.91 9.92
C SER A 146 -8.68 -6.36 8.46
N GLY A 147 -7.44 -6.57 8.03
CA GLY A 147 -7.09 -7.00 6.69
C GLY A 147 -5.58 -7.14 6.50
N CYS A 148 -5.21 -7.63 5.32
CA CYS A 148 -3.84 -7.77 4.87
C CYS A 148 -3.62 -6.98 3.58
N ILE A 149 -2.44 -6.40 3.42
CA ILE A 149 -1.92 -5.81 2.20
C ILE A 149 -0.74 -6.68 1.76
N ILE A 150 -0.71 -7.05 0.49
CA ILE A 150 0.43 -7.70 -0.14
C ILE A 150 1.10 -6.70 -1.07
N LEU A 151 2.36 -6.36 -0.81
CA LEU A 151 3.14 -5.44 -1.66
C LEU A 151 4.21 -6.23 -2.43
N ASN A 152 3.99 -6.47 -3.72
CA ASN A 152 4.97 -7.10 -4.58
C ASN A 152 5.98 -6.08 -5.12
N ILE A 153 7.06 -5.85 -4.36
CA ILE A 153 8.09 -4.84 -4.64
C ILE A 153 8.84 -5.15 -5.94
N ALA A 154 9.06 -6.42 -6.26
CA ALA A 154 9.78 -6.84 -7.48
C ALA A 154 9.00 -6.52 -8.77
N ALA A 155 7.67 -6.42 -8.69
CA ALA A 155 6.81 -6.11 -9.84
C ALA A 155 6.54 -4.60 -10.01
N VAL A 156 6.97 -3.75 -9.07
CA VAL A 156 6.77 -2.29 -9.17
C VAL A 156 7.60 -1.72 -10.32
N GLY A 157 6.91 -1.21 -11.35
CA GLY A 157 7.52 -0.54 -12.50
C GLY A 157 8.17 -1.46 -13.52
N THR A 158 7.95 -2.79 -13.46
CA THR A 158 8.53 -3.75 -14.43
C THR A 158 7.57 -4.13 -15.56
N GLY A 159 6.26 -3.92 -15.39
CA GLY A 159 5.25 -4.29 -16.39
C GLY A 159 5.07 -5.80 -16.57
N GLN A 160 5.68 -6.61 -15.71
CA GLN A 160 5.37 -8.03 -15.59
C GLN A 160 3.98 -8.15 -14.94
N GLY A 161 3.04 -8.78 -15.64
CA GLY A 161 1.65 -8.93 -15.20
C GLY A 161 1.52 -9.80 -13.95
N LEU A 162 0.30 -9.89 -13.45
CA LEU A 162 -0.01 -10.73 -12.29
C LEU A 162 -0.02 -12.22 -12.65
N ASP A 163 0.38 -13.05 -11.69
CA ASP A 163 0.33 -14.51 -11.80
C ASP A 163 -0.93 -15.03 -11.09
N ARG A 164 -1.86 -15.58 -11.86
CA ARG A 164 -3.15 -16.07 -11.37
C ARG A 164 -3.01 -17.17 -10.32
N GLU A 165 -2.08 -18.10 -10.49
CA GLU A 165 -1.90 -19.22 -9.55
C GLU A 165 -1.42 -18.70 -8.19
N ILE A 166 -0.53 -17.70 -8.20
CA ILE A 166 -0.08 -17.03 -6.99
C ILE A 166 -1.25 -16.31 -6.31
N LEU A 167 -2.06 -15.57 -7.06
CA LEU A 167 -3.21 -14.85 -6.50
C LEU A 167 -4.22 -15.79 -5.84
N GLU A 168 -4.57 -16.90 -6.50
CA GLU A 168 -5.52 -17.90 -5.98
C GLU A 168 -4.99 -18.62 -4.73
N SER A 169 -3.69 -18.96 -4.71
CA SER A 169 -3.01 -19.53 -3.55
C SER A 169 -3.01 -18.59 -2.33
N LEU A 170 -2.79 -17.30 -2.56
CA LEU A 170 -2.82 -16.29 -1.51
C LEU A 170 -4.24 -16.04 -0.99
N ARG A 171 -5.21 -15.89 -1.90
CA ARG A 171 -6.62 -15.71 -1.53
C ARG A 171 -7.13 -16.87 -0.69
N SER A 172 -6.82 -18.12 -1.08
CA SER A 172 -7.27 -19.31 -0.34
C SER A 172 -6.63 -19.44 1.04
N SER A 173 -5.55 -18.71 1.31
CA SER A 173 -4.84 -18.75 2.59
C SER A 173 -5.30 -17.72 3.62
N TYR A 174 -6.15 -16.75 3.22
CA TYR A 174 -6.66 -15.71 4.10
C TYR A 174 -8.13 -15.45 3.83
N HIS A 175 -8.96 -15.30 4.86
CA HIS A 175 -10.42 -15.11 4.70
C HIS A 175 -10.87 -13.66 4.90
N GLY A 176 -10.01 -12.79 5.43
CA GLY A 176 -10.33 -11.38 5.68
C GLY A 176 -10.14 -10.48 4.46
N THR A 177 -10.16 -9.17 4.70
CA THR A 177 -9.95 -8.16 3.64
C THR A 177 -8.53 -8.26 3.08
N LEU A 178 -8.37 -8.57 1.80
CA LEU A 178 -7.05 -8.75 1.18
C LEU A 178 -6.83 -7.74 0.03
N PHE A 179 -5.80 -6.91 0.17
CA PHE A 179 -5.40 -5.95 -0.85
C PHE A 179 -4.10 -6.36 -1.52
N TRP A 180 -3.97 -6.01 -2.81
CA TRP A 180 -2.77 -6.22 -3.59
C TRP A 180 -2.16 -4.90 -4.06
N GLY A 181 -0.84 -4.75 -3.92
CA GLY A 181 -0.07 -3.63 -4.45
C GLY A 181 1.18 -4.11 -5.18
N GLY A 182 1.57 -3.38 -6.23
CA GLY A 182 2.71 -3.72 -7.08
C GLY A 182 2.31 -4.54 -8.30
N GLY A 183 2.90 -4.23 -9.47
CA GLY A 183 2.63 -4.94 -10.73
C GLY A 183 1.28 -4.65 -11.41
N VAL A 184 0.33 -3.95 -10.76
CA VAL A 184 -0.96 -3.59 -11.37
C VAL A 184 -0.75 -2.51 -12.44
N ALA A 185 -0.74 -2.91 -13.70
CA ALA A 185 -0.35 -2.06 -14.84
C ALA A 185 -1.52 -1.70 -15.76
N ALA A 186 -2.59 -2.49 -15.77
CA ALA A 186 -3.74 -2.30 -16.66
C ALA A 186 -5.08 -2.68 -15.99
N PRO A 187 -6.23 -2.29 -16.57
CA PRO A 187 -7.55 -2.72 -16.10
C PRO A 187 -7.73 -4.25 -16.06
N ASP A 188 -7.07 -5.00 -16.94
CA ASP A 188 -7.14 -6.47 -16.95
C ASP A 188 -6.50 -7.09 -15.70
N ASP A 189 -5.46 -6.47 -15.14
CA ASP A 189 -4.89 -6.89 -13.85
C ASP A 189 -5.90 -6.70 -12.71
N LEU A 190 -6.70 -5.64 -12.77
CA LEU A 190 -7.77 -5.39 -11.81
C LEU A 190 -8.90 -6.41 -11.93
N ALA A 191 -9.24 -6.82 -13.15
CA ALA A 191 -10.19 -7.90 -13.39
C ALA A 191 -9.66 -9.22 -12.80
N MET A 192 -8.38 -9.54 -13.05
CA MET A 192 -7.74 -10.74 -12.48
C MET A 192 -7.76 -10.75 -10.95
N LEU A 193 -7.46 -9.62 -10.30
CA LEU A 193 -7.55 -9.48 -8.84
C LEU A 193 -8.99 -9.68 -8.34
N CYS A 194 -9.96 -9.09 -9.02
CA CYS A 194 -11.37 -9.22 -8.67
C CYS A 194 -11.85 -10.67 -8.79
N ASP A 195 -11.49 -11.35 -9.89
CA ASP A 195 -11.82 -12.77 -10.13
C ASP A 195 -11.18 -13.69 -9.09
N ALA A 196 -9.94 -13.39 -8.70
CA ALA A 196 -9.22 -14.10 -7.64
C ALA A 196 -9.73 -13.74 -6.23
N GLY A 197 -10.76 -12.88 -6.10
CA GLY A 197 -11.40 -12.56 -4.82
C GLY A 197 -10.66 -11.54 -3.96
N PHE A 198 -9.79 -10.71 -4.53
CA PHE A 198 -9.15 -9.61 -3.79
C PHE A 198 -10.14 -8.46 -3.55
N ASP A 199 -10.07 -7.87 -2.36
CA ASP A 199 -10.97 -6.83 -1.91
C ASP A 199 -10.54 -5.44 -2.38
N GLY A 200 -9.26 -5.27 -2.72
CA GLY A 200 -8.71 -4.00 -3.15
C GLY A 200 -7.38 -4.09 -3.90
N ALA A 201 -7.10 -3.04 -4.66
CA ALA A 201 -5.82 -2.85 -5.33
C ALA A 201 -5.21 -1.49 -4.95
N ILE A 202 -3.89 -1.48 -4.71
CA ILE A 202 -3.09 -0.28 -4.44
C ILE A 202 -2.40 0.14 -5.74
N ILE A 203 -2.73 1.34 -6.22
CA ILE A 203 -2.34 1.86 -7.53
C ILE A 203 -1.35 3.01 -7.35
N ALA A 204 -0.20 2.92 -8.02
CA ALA A 204 0.80 3.98 -8.10
C ALA A 204 1.06 4.34 -9.58
N THR A 205 2.14 3.82 -10.16
CA THR A 205 2.66 4.18 -11.49
C THR A 205 1.62 4.14 -12.61
N ALA A 206 0.73 3.14 -12.62
CA ALA A 206 -0.24 2.97 -13.70
C ALA A 206 -1.26 4.12 -13.80
N LEU A 207 -1.57 4.79 -12.68
CA LEU A 207 -2.38 6.00 -12.69
C LEU A 207 -1.63 7.14 -13.40
N HIS A 208 -0.40 7.41 -12.97
CA HIS A 208 0.37 8.55 -13.46
C HIS A 208 0.74 8.43 -14.95
N HIS A 209 0.84 7.19 -15.46
CA HIS A 209 0.98 6.91 -16.90
C HIS A 209 -0.36 6.86 -17.66
N GLY A 210 -1.49 7.12 -17.02
CA GLY A 210 -2.82 7.13 -17.64
C GLY A 210 -3.37 5.74 -18.02
N LYS A 211 -2.74 4.65 -17.57
CA LYS A 211 -3.20 3.27 -17.84
C LYS A 211 -4.42 2.91 -16.98
N ILE A 212 -4.48 3.42 -15.76
CA ILE A 212 -5.66 3.35 -14.90
C ILE A 212 -6.38 4.71 -14.91
N PRO A 213 -7.69 4.77 -15.23
CA PRO A 213 -8.41 6.03 -15.28
C PRO A 213 -8.44 6.76 -13.92
N LEU A 214 -8.07 8.05 -13.93
CA LEU A 214 -8.15 8.92 -12.75
C LEU A 214 -9.56 8.95 -12.12
N ALA A 215 -10.60 8.86 -12.93
CA ALA A 215 -11.98 8.82 -12.46
C ALA A 215 -12.27 7.62 -11.54
N TRP A 216 -11.61 6.48 -11.76
CA TRP A 216 -11.78 5.29 -10.92
C TRP A 216 -11.14 5.45 -9.55
N ILE A 217 -9.97 6.12 -9.49
CA ILE A 217 -9.29 6.47 -8.23
C ILE A 217 -10.12 7.47 -7.41
N ARG A 218 -10.72 8.46 -8.07
CA ARG A 218 -11.66 9.42 -7.44
C ARG A 218 -12.91 8.74 -6.87
N ARG A 219 -13.44 7.73 -7.57
CA ARG A 219 -14.59 6.93 -7.09
C ARG A 219 -14.21 5.89 -6.04
N GLY A 220 -12.94 5.48 -6.01
CA GLY A 220 -12.40 4.42 -5.15
C GLY A 220 -12.78 3.00 -5.56
N ARG A 221 -13.19 2.79 -6.82
CA ARG A 221 -13.57 1.48 -7.37
C ARG A 221 -13.49 1.47 -8.90
N VAL A 222 -13.41 0.26 -9.47
CA VAL A 222 -13.64 0.04 -10.90
C VAL A 222 -15.12 0.32 -11.20
N CYS A 223 -15.39 1.08 -12.25
CA CYS A 223 -16.72 1.53 -12.68
C CYS A 223 -17.49 2.36 -11.62
#